data_AF-A0A3M1WTC7-F1
#
_entry.id   AF-A0A3M1WTC7-F1
#
_cell.length_a   1.000
_cell.length_b   1.000
_cell.length_c   1.000
_cell.angle_alpha   90.00
_cell.angle_beta   90.00
_cell.angle_gamma   90.00
#
_symmetry.space_group_name_H-M   'P 1'
#
loop_
_entity.id
_entity.type
_entity.pdbx_description
1 polymer ?
#
loop_
_entity_poly.entity_id
_entity_poly.type
_entity_poly.pdbx_seq_one_letter_code
_entity_poly.pdbx_strand_id
1 'polypeptide(L)' 'MAKLKTQLKRLHELLHPLLVEVEMAIDTETYPDWSVVKTNLLEALEIVRKLERDQLWRSFNK' A
#
# COMPACT_ATOMS: atom_id res chain seq x y z
N MET A 1 -5.49 11.78 14.92
CA MET A 1 -6.00 10.40 14.69
C MET A 1 -6.66 10.22 13.33
N ALA A 2 -7.53 11.13 12.87
CA ALA A 2 -8.25 10.98 11.58
C ALA A 2 -7.36 10.73 10.34
N LYS A 3 -6.27 11.49 10.17
CA LYS A 3 -5.35 11.37 9.01
C LYS A 3 -4.70 9.99 8.87
N LEU A 4 -4.23 9.41 9.99
CA LEU A 4 -3.61 8.08 10.02
C LEU A 4 -4.59 6.99 9.61
N LYS A 5 -5.83 7.06 10.12
CA LYS A 5 -6.90 6.11 9.77
C LYS A 5 -7.23 6.17 8.28
N THR A 6 -7.25 7.37 7.68
CA THR A 6 -7.45 7.54 6.23
C THR A 6 -6.29 6.95 5.42
N GLN A 7 -5.04 7.16 5.85
CA GLN A 7 -3.87 6.60 5.16
C GLN A 7 -3.81 5.07 5.23
N LEU A 8 -4.16 4.49 6.39
CA LEU A 8 -4.31 3.04 6.55
C LEU A 8 -5.43 2.46 5.68
N LYS A 9 -6.58 3.14 5.62
CA LYS A 9 -7.68 2.73 4.75
C LYS A 9 -7.25 2.72 3.28
N ARG A 10 -6.55 3.78 2.83
CA ARG A 10 -6.05 3.88 1.46
C ARG A 10 -5.00 2.81 1.14
N LEU A 11 -4.13 2.47 2.10
CA LEU A 11 -3.20 1.35 1.97
C LEU A 11 -3.94 0.02 1.76
N HIS A 12 -4.97 -0.23 2.55
CA HIS A 12 -5.79 -1.44 2.41
C HIS A 12 -6.49 -1.50 1.05
N GLU A 13 -7.07 -0.38 0.59
CA GLU A 13 -7.74 -0.28 -0.71
C GLU A 13 -6.78 -0.49 -1.89
N LEU A 14 -5.51 -0.10 -1.78
CA LEU A 14 -4.51 -0.32 -2.81
C LEU A 14 -3.94 -1.75 -2.82
N LEU A 15 -3.70 -2.33 -1.64
CA LEU A 15 -2.99 -3.61 -1.52
C LEU A 15 -3.89 -4.83 -1.57
N HIS A 16 -5.10 -4.76 -1.00
CA HIS A 16 -6.03 -5.90 -0.97
C HIS A 16 -6.39 -6.41 -2.38
N PRO A 17 -6.84 -5.57 -3.34
CA PRO A 17 -7.18 -6.07 -4.67
C PRO A 17 -5.96 -6.62 -5.41
N LEU A 18 -4.77 -6.04 -5.22
CA LEU A 18 -3.54 -6.57 -5.83
C LEU A 18 -3.18 -7.97 -5.31
N LEU A 19 -3.33 -8.21 -4.01
CA LEU A 19 -3.04 -9.52 -3.43
C LEU A 19 -3.99 -10.58 -4.01
N VAL A 20 -5.28 -10.27 -4.07
CA VAL A 20 -6.29 -11.15 -4.66
C VAL A 20 -6.00 -11.42 -6.14
N GLU A 21 -5.65 -10.38 -6.90
CA GLU A 21 -5.35 -10.51 -8.33
C GLU A 21 -4.09 -11.35 -8.58
N VAL A 22 -3.03 -11.16 -7.79
CA VAL A 22 -1.80 -11.95 -7.89
C VAL A 22 -2.02 -13.41 -7.47
N GLU A 23 -2.79 -13.65 -6.40
CA GLU A 23 -3.15 -15.01 -5.96
C GLU A 23 -3.95 -15.75 -7.03
N MET A 24 -5.01 -15.12 -7.56
CA MET A 24 -5.79 -15.71 -8.66
C MET A 24 -4.93 -15.95 -9.91
N ALA A 25 -4.05 -15.02 -10.25
CA ALA A 25 -3.17 -15.16 -11.40
C ALA A 25 -2.19 -16.33 -11.28
N ILE A 26 -1.68 -16.58 -10.07
CA ILE A 26 -0.84 -17.76 -9.78
C ILE A 26 -1.67 -19.03 -9.91
N ASP A 27 -2.87 -19.07 -9.32
CA ASP A 27 -3.75 -20.25 -9.33
C ASP A 27 -4.25 -20.61 -10.74
N THR A 28 -4.42 -19.60 -11.59
CA THR A 28 -4.97 -19.76 -12.96
C THR A 28 -3.91 -19.70 -14.06
N GLU A 29 -2.63 -19.58 -13.70
CA GLU A 29 -1.50 -19.33 -14.62
C GLU A 29 -1.74 -18.15 -15.58
N THR A 30 -2.59 -17.21 -15.18
CA THR A 30 -2.99 -16.05 -15.99
C THR A 30 -2.43 -14.79 -15.36
N TYR A 31 -1.23 -14.41 -15.80
CA TYR A 31 -0.50 -13.29 -15.20
C TYR A 31 -1.24 -11.95 -15.35
N PRO A 32 -1.31 -11.13 -14.29
CA PRO A 32 -2.00 -9.86 -14.34
C PRO A 32 -1.16 -8.82 -15.08
N ASP A 33 -1.74 -7.64 -15.32
CA ASP A 33 -0.95 -6.52 -15.83
C ASP A 33 0.01 -6.02 -14.74
N TRP A 34 1.26 -6.49 -14.81
CA TRP A 34 2.31 -6.14 -13.87
C TRP A 34 2.61 -4.64 -13.80
N SER A 35 2.21 -3.84 -14.81
CA SER A 35 2.35 -2.39 -14.75
C SER A 35 1.42 -1.76 -13.70
N VAL A 36 0.20 -2.28 -13.57
CA VAL A 36 -0.78 -1.86 -12.57
C VAL A 36 -0.34 -2.30 -11.18
N VAL A 37 0.10 -3.56 -11.06
CA VAL A 37 0.63 -4.10 -9.79
C VAL A 37 1.81 -3.26 -9.29
N LYS A 38 2.77 -2.97 -10.17
CA LYS A 38 3.92 -2.12 -9.83
C LYS A 38 3.49 -0.72 -9.39
N THR A 39 2.55 -0.10 -10.09
CA THR A 39 2.11 1.27 -9.78
C THR A 39 1.46 1.33 -8.40
N ASN A 40 0.52 0.43 -8.11
CA ASN A 40 -0.17 0.40 -6.83
C ASN A 40 0.78 0.06 -5.67
N LEU A 41 1.78 -0.81 -5.88
CA LEU A 41 2.83 -1.09 -4.89
C LEU A 41 3.70 0.13 -4.60
N LEU A 42 4.07 0.90 -5.63
CA LEU A 42 4.84 2.14 -5.46
C LEU A 42 4.04 3.20 -4.68
N GLU A 43 2.75 3.34 -4.96
CA GLU A 43 1.87 4.24 -4.21
C GLU A 43 1.75 3.80 -2.73
N ALA A 44 1.57 2.50 -2.48
CA ALA A 44 1.51 1.95 -1.13
C ALA A 44 2.82 2.23 -0.36
N LEU A 45 3.98 2.00 -0.99
CA LEU A 45 5.30 2.30 -0.41
C LEU A 45 5.46 3.78 -0.07
N GLU A 46 4.97 4.69 -0.92
CA GLU A 46 5.05 6.12 -0.63
C GLU A 46 4.20 6.51 0.59
N ILE A 47 3.01 5.91 0.73
CA ILE A 47 2.14 6.12 1.90
C ILE A 47 2.83 5.62 3.17
N VAL A 48 3.42 4.42 3.15
CA VAL A 48 4.18 3.87 4.30
C VAL A 48 5.33 4.80 4.68
N ARG A 49 6.14 5.24 3.72
CA ARG A 49 7.27 6.16 3.98
C ARG A 49 6.80 7.50 4.57
N LYS A 50 5.65 8.01 4.12
CA LYS A 50 5.04 9.23 4.70
C LYS A 50 4.63 8.99 6.16
N LEU A 51 4.05 7.83 6.47
CA LEU A 51 3.65 7.46 7.84
C LEU A 51 4.86 7.30 8.77
N GLU A 52 5.91 6.62 8.32
CA GLU A 52 7.15 6.44 9.07
C GLU A 52 7.82 7.79 9.38
N ARG A 53 7.91 8.68 8.39
CA ARG A 53 8.43 10.05 8.61
C ARG A 53 7.58 10.83 9.61
N ASP A 54 6.25 10.78 9.49
CA ASP A 54 5.34 11.45 10.43
C ASP A 54 5.51 10.89 11.85
N GLN A 55 5.75 9.58 12.01
CA GLN A 55 6.02 8.95 13.30
C GLN A 55 7.38 9.38 13.87
N LEU A 56 8.45 9.35 13.06
CA LEU A 56 9.78 9.78 13.46
C LEU A 56 9.77 11.26 13.90
N TRP A 57 9.13 12.13 13.13
CA TRP A 57 9.01 13.56 13.47
C TRP A 57 8.34 13.79 14.83
N ARG A 58 7.33 12.99 15.17
CA ARG A 58 6.68 13.04 16.50
C ARG A 58 7.57 12.53 17.62
N SER A 59 8.48 11.59 17.35
CA SER A 59 9.44 11.12 18.38
C SER A 59 10.55 12.13 18.66
N PHE A 60 10.93 12.97 17.70
CA PHE A 60 11.97 13.99 17.89
C PHE A 60 11.48 15.28 18.58
N ASN A 61 10.19 15.61 18.47
CA ASN A 61 9.59 16.81 19.09
C ASN A 61 8.94 16.51 20.45
N LYS A 62 9.54 15.60 21.23
CA LYS A 62 9.07 15.15 22.54
C LYS A 62 10.03 15.61 23.62
#